data_AF-A0A3S7SJW4-F1
#
_entry.id   AF-A0A3S7SJW4-F1
#
_cell.length_a   1.000
_cell.length_b   1.000
_cell.length_c   1.000
_cell.angle_alpha   90.00
_cell.angle_beta   90.00
_cell.angle_gamma   90.00
#
_symmetry.space_group_name_H-M   'P 1'
#
loop_
_entity.id
_entity.type
_entity.pdbx_description
1 polymer ?
#
loop_
_entity_poly.entity_id
_entity_poly.type
_entity_poly.pdbx_seq_one_letter_code
_entity_poly.pdbx_strand_id
1 'polypeptide(L)' 'TRFSTSDGQNREETGVLSKLGDNLILRVVGFYSYKGDDGNSYQVTYRADDTGFTATGDHLP' A
#
# COMPACT_ATOMS: atom_id res chain seq x y z
N THR A 1 -5.17 -8.05 4.42
CA THR A 1 -4.74 -9.22 3.63
C THR A 1 -3.24 -9.18 3.50
N ARG A 2 -2.52 -10.25 3.87
CA ARG A 2 -1.05 -10.34 3.78
C ARG A 2 -0.67 -11.38 2.74
N PHE A 3 0.17 -11.03 1.79
CA PHE A 3 0.69 -11.91 0.74
C PHE A 3 2.22 -11.89 0.77
N SER A 4 2.83 -13.07 0.67
CA SER A 4 4.29 -13.24 0.56
C SER A 4 4.57 -14.26 -0.55
N THR A 5 5.38 -13.90 -1.55
CA THR A 5 5.79 -14.82 -2.63
C THR A 5 7.16 -15.43 -2.32
N SER A 6 7.49 -16.60 -2.92
CA SER A 6 8.82 -17.23 -2.76
C SER A 6 9.98 -16.33 -3.22
N ASP A 7 9.70 -15.37 -4.11
CA ASP A 7 10.66 -14.38 -4.60
C ASP A 7 10.86 -13.18 -3.63
N GLY A 8 10.34 -13.27 -2.40
CA GLY A 8 10.56 -12.26 -1.36
C GLY A 8 9.70 -11.00 -1.49
N GLN A 9 8.68 -11.00 -2.37
CA GLN A 9 7.71 -9.92 -2.40
C GLN A 9 6.75 -10.05 -1.22
N ASN A 10 6.50 -8.95 -0.52
CA ASN A 10 5.46 -8.88 0.50
C ASN A 10 4.42 -7.85 0.08
N ARG A 11 3.16 -8.09 0.43
CA ARG A 11 2.09 -7.12 0.32
C ARG A 11 1.22 -7.21 1.55
N GLU A 12 0.86 -6.06 2.09
CA GLU A 12 -0.20 -5.95 3.07
C GLU A 12 -1.18 -4.87 2.66
N GLU A 13 -2.46 -5.10 2.92
CA GLU A 13 -3.53 -4.16 2.64
C GLU A 13 -4.61 -4.28 3.71
N THR A 14 -5.09 -3.14 4.20
CA THR A 14 -6.21 -3.02 5.12
C THR A 14 -7.19 -1.99 4.60
N GLY A 15 -8.44 -2.40 4.43
CA GLY A 15 -9.56 -1.53 4.06
C GLY A 15 -10.49 -1.30 5.24
N VAL A 16 -10.87 -0.06 5.49
CA VAL A 16 -11.82 0.34 6.53
C VAL A 16 -12.88 1.27 5.94
N LEU A 17 -14.15 0.95 6.19
CA LEU A 17 -15.26 1.86 5.87
C LEU A 17 -15.25 3.02 6.88
N SER A 18 -15.11 4.24 6.37
CA SER A 18 -15.10 5.47 7.16
C SER A 18 -16.26 6.36 6.74
N LYS A 19 -16.81 7.15 7.67
CA LYS A 19 -17.80 8.18 7.32
C LYS A 19 -17.10 9.45 6.83
N LEU A 20 -17.57 10.02 5.73
CA LEU A 20 -17.20 11.32 5.20
C LEU A 20 -18.49 12.14 5.00
N GLY A 21 -18.81 12.98 5.98
CA GLY A 21 -20.13 13.61 6.07
C GLY A 21 -21.23 12.54 6.22
N ASP A 22 -22.23 12.59 5.34
CA ASP A 22 -23.33 11.63 5.27
C ASP A 22 -23.00 10.35 4.48
N ASN A 23 -21.86 10.31 3.78
CA ASN A 23 -21.48 9.18 2.94
C ASN A 23 -20.52 8.22 3.66
N LEU A 24 -20.59 6.93 3.30
CA LEU A 24 -19.58 5.94 3.67
C LEU A 24 -18.57 5.82 2.53
N ILE A 25 -17.30 6.02 2.85
CA ILE A 25 -16.18 5.85 1.93
C ILE A 25 -15.33 4.66 2.38
N LEU A 26 -14.70 3.98 1.42
CA LEU A 26 -13.69 2.97 1.71
C LEU A 26 -12.32 3.65 1.77
N ARG A 27 -11.68 3.65 2.94
CA ARG A 27 -10.26 4.00 3.05
C ARG A 27 -9.44 2.72 2.99
N VAL A 28 -8.43 2.70 2.14
CA VAL A 28 -7.49 1.58 1.99
C VAL A 28 -6.10 2.08 2.31
N VAL A 29 -5.37 1.36 3.16
CA VAL A 29 -3.95 1.56 3.38
C VAL A 29 -3.23 0.25 3.16
N GLY A 30 -2.05 0.31 2.59
CA GLY A 30 -1.26 -0.89 2.35
C GLY A 30 0.17 -0.58 2.02
N PHE A 31 0.94 -1.64 1.85
CA PHE A 31 2.26 -1.57 1.30
C PHE A 31 2.52 -2.79 0.43
N TYR A 32 3.47 -2.64 -0.48
CA TYR A 32 4.16 -3.77 -1.07
C TYR A 32 5.65 -3.57 -0.95
N SER A 33 6.38 -4.66 -0.75
CA SER A 33 7.84 -4.70 -0.76
C SER A 33 8.32 -5.71 -1.78
N TYR A 34 9.44 -5.45 -2.41
CA TYR A 34 10.08 -6.37 -3.35
C TYR A 34 11.60 -6.24 -3.24
N LYS A 35 12.33 -7.29 -3.63
CA LYS A 35 13.77 -7.19 -3.82
C LYS A 35 14.06 -6.64 -5.21
N GLY A 36 14.87 -5.59 -5.28
CA GLY A 36 15.41 -5.10 -6.55
C GLY A 36 16.58 -5.94 -7.03
N ASP A 37 16.98 -5.69 -8.27
CA ASP A 37 18.08 -6.40 -8.94
C ASP A 37 19.44 -6.19 -8.26
N ASP A 38 19.56 -5.15 -7.41
CA ASP A 38 20.72 -4.85 -6.57
C ASP A 38 20.74 -5.64 -5.25
N GLY A 39 19.72 -6.46 -4.99
CA GLY A 39 19.57 -7.27 -3.79
C GLY A 39 18.95 -6.53 -2.60
N ASN A 40 18.68 -5.22 -2.73
CA ASN A 40 18.05 -4.40 -1.70
C ASN A 40 16.53 -4.59 -1.71
N SER A 41 15.92 -4.48 -0.53
CA SER A 41 14.47 -4.52 -0.38
C SER A 41 13.91 -3.10 -0.51
N TYR A 42 13.00 -2.91 -1.46
CA TYR A 42 12.26 -1.69 -1.64
C TYR A 42 10.86 -1.85 -1.07
N GLN A 43 10.34 -0.80 -0.45
CA GLN A 43 8.97 -0.74 0.05
C GLN A 43 8.25 0.46 -0.53
N VAL A 44 7.03 0.23 -0.98
CA VAL A 44 6.10 1.26 -1.39
C VAL A 44 4.86 1.13 -0.52
N THR A 45 4.61 2.18 0.25
CA THR A 45 3.38 2.38 1.02
C THR A 45 2.38 3.15 0.17
N TYR A 46 1.10 2.83 0.29
CA TYR A 46 0.04 3.53 -0.42
C TYR A 46 -1.19 3.71 0.48
N ARG A 47 -1.91 4.79 0.22
CA ARG A 47 -3.22 5.07 0.80
C ARG A 47 -4.19 5.50 -0.30
N ALA A 48 -5.41 5.02 -0.21
CA ALA A 48 -6.53 5.45 -1.01
C ALA A 48 -7.64 5.92 -0.07
N ASP A 49 -8.02 7.18 -0.18
CA ASP A 49 -9.08 7.78 0.62
C ASP A 49 -9.86 8.84 -0.19
N ASP A 50 -10.60 9.71 0.49
CA ASP A 50 -11.38 10.78 -0.13
C ASP A 50 -10.55 11.78 -0.93
N THR A 51 -9.25 11.85 -0.68
CA THR A 51 -8.30 12.71 -1.40
C THR A 51 -7.69 12.02 -2.63
N GLY A 52 -8.07 10.76 -2.90
CA GLY A 52 -7.56 9.95 -4.00
C GLY A 52 -6.48 8.95 -3.58
N PHE A 53 -5.68 8.51 -4.54
CA PHE A 53 -4.59 7.55 -4.33
C PHE A 53 -3.26 8.29 -4.15
N THR A 54 -2.56 8.03 -3.05
CA THR A 54 -1.19 8.52 -2.79
C THR A 54 -0.29 7.33 -2.49
N ALA A 55 0.89 7.29 -3.10
CA ALA A 55 1.93 6.32 -2.79
C ALA A 55 3.22 7.02 -2.35
N THR A 56 3.92 6.43 -1.40
CA THR A 56 5.22 6.87 -0.89
C THR A 56 6.15 5.67 -0.79
N GLY A 57 7.36 5.81 -1.30
CA GLY A 57 8.41 4.80 -1.21
C GLY A 57 9.75 5.42 -1.54
N ASP A 58 10.83 4.91 -0.93
CA ASP A 58 12.20 5.47 -1.07
C ASP A 58 12.73 5.47 -2.52
N HIS A 59 12.07 4.75 -3.41
CA HIS A 59 12.38 4.66 -4.84
C HIS A 59 11.39 5.43 -5.74
N LEU A 60 10.39 6.12 -5.17
CA LEU A 60 9.50 6.95 -5.98
C LEU A 60 10.25 8.26 -6.36
N PRO A 61 10.13 8.71 -7.62
CA PRO A 61 10.82 9.90 -8.11
C PRO A 61 10.40 11.20 -7.41
#